data_AF-A0A7K8VXC3-F1
#
_entry.id   AF-A0A7K8VXC3-F1
#
_cell.length_a   1.000
_cell.length_b   1.000
_cell.length_c   1.000
_cell.angle_alpha   90.00
_cell.angle_beta   90.00
_cell.angle_gamma   90.00
#
_symmetry.space_group_name_H-M   'P 1'
#
loop_
_entity.id
_entity.type
_entity.pdbx_description
1 polymer ?
#
loop_
_entity_poly.entity_id
_entity_poly.type
_entity_poly.pdbx_seq_one_letter_code
_entity_poly.pdbx_strand_id
1 'polypeptide(L)'
;VNGSLTTHVLNTATGLPAAGLTVRLAQLEEPGLHWMELGQRQTDEDGRCLPLLPAGQVKAGTYKLRFETAAYWQGLGYASFYPFVEV
;
A
#
# COMPACT_ATOMS: atom_id res chain seq x y z
N VAL A 1 -16.12 7.40 -15.55
CA VAL A 1 -15.41 6.17 -15.12
C VAL A 1 -14.98 6.39 -13.69
N ASN A 2 -15.64 5.76 -12.72
CA ASN A 2 -15.22 5.85 -11.33
C ASN A 2 -14.05 4.88 -11.14
N GLY A 3 -12.82 5.37 -11.31
CA GLY A 3 -11.63 4.57 -11.09
C GLY A 3 -11.54 4.12 -9.63
N SER A 4 -11.05 2.90 -9.40
CA SER A 4 -10.68 2.40 -8.08
C SER A 4 -9.19 2.10 -8.07
N LEU A 5 -8.52 2.46 -6.96
CA LEU A 5 -7.13 2.08 -6.72
C LEU A 5 -7.11 0.83 -5.84
N THR A 6 -6.42 -0.20 -6.31
CA THR A 6 -6.33 -1.51 -5.68
C THR A 6 -4.88 -1.96 -5.64
N THR A 7 -4.57 -2.90 -4.76
CA THR A 7 -3.26 -3.58 -4.75
C THR A 7 -3.41 -5.04 -4.36
N HIS A 8 -2.42 -5.84 -4.74
CA HIS A 8 -2.27 -7.24 -4.36
C HIS A 8 -0.79 -7.50 -4.08
N VAL A 9 -0.51 -8.05 -2.90
CA VAL A 9 0.85 -8.26 -2.39
C VAL A 9 1.08 -9.74 -2.18
N LEU A 10 2.11 -10.28 -2.82
CA LEU A 10 2.50 -11.69 -2.74
C LEU A 10 3.81 -11.82 -1.98
N ASN A 11 3.86 -12.74 -1.01
CA ASN A 11 5.11 -13.20 -0.43
C ASN A 11 5.72 -14.28 -1.32
N THR A 12 6.69 -13.90 -2.14
CA THR A 12 7.32 -14.80 -3.12
C THR A 12 8.25 -15.84 -2.48
N ALA A 13 8.68 -15.66 -1.23
CA ALA A 13 9.51 -16.64 -0.53
C ALA A 13 8.70 -17.88 -0.13
N THR A 14 7.41 -17.71 0.17
CA THR A 14 6.49 -18.81 0.52
C THR A 14 5.52 -19.17 -0.61
N GLY A 15 5.37 -18.29 -1.61
CA GLY A 15 4.38 -18.43 -2.67
C GLY A 15 2.95 -18.11 -2.21
N LEU A 16 2.78 -17.53 -1.01
CA LEU A 16 1.47 -17.23 -0.42
C LEU A 16 1.18 -15.72 -0.46
N PRO A 17 -0.09 -15.30 -0.40
CA PRO A 17 -0.44 -13.89 -0.23
C PRO A 17 0.17 -13.29 1.03
N ALA A 18 0.60 -12.02 0.95
CA ALA A 18 1.14 -11.30 2.09
C ALA A 18 0.01 -10.68 2.91
N ALA A 19 -0.68 -11.49 3.72
CA ALA A 19 -1.77 -11.03 4.57
C ALA A 19 -1.28 -10.14 5.73
N GLY A 20 -2.08 -9.13 6.11
CA GLY A 20 -1.79 -8.23 7.23
C GLY A 20 -0.71 -7.18 6.98
N LEU A 21 -0.16 -7.08 5.76
CA LEU A 21 0.82 -6.07 5.39
C LEU A 21 0.16 -4.69 5.33
N THR A 22 0.74 -3.71 6.02
CA THR A 22 0.22 -2.34 6.02
C THR A 22 0.64 -1.61 4.74
N VAL A 23 -0.34 -1.02 4.05
CA VAL A 23 -0.19 -0.17 2.88
C VAL A 23 -0.76 1.21 3.18
N ARG A 24 0.05 2.25 2.97
CA ARG A 24 -0.36 3.66 3.08
C ARG A 24 -0.47 4.26 1.69
N LEU A 25 -1.49 5.08 1.48
CA LEU A 25 -1.72 5.83 0.25
C LEU A 25 -1.48 7.31 0.52
N ALA A 26 -0.69 7.94 -0.34
CA ALA A 26 -0.53 9.39 -0.37
C ALA A 26 -0.79 9.95 -1.77
N GLN A 27 -1.14 11.21 -1.85
CA GLN A 27 -1.22 11.99 -3.09
C GLN A 27 -0.26 13.17 -3.02
N LEU A 28 0.38 13.47 -4.14
CA LEU A 28 1.22 14.65 -4.27
C LEU A 28 0.33 15.89 -4.46
N GLU A 29 0.49 16.88 -3.58
CA GLU A 29 -0.25 18.14 -3.65
C GLU A 29 0.58 19.27 -4.27
N GLU A 30 -0.12 20.15 -4.99
CA GLU A 30 0.42 21.37 -5.58
C GLU A 30 -0.36 22.61 -5.08
N PRO A 31 0.31 23.76 -4.93
CA PRO A 31 1.75 24.01 -5.12
C PRO A 31 2.60 23.49 -3.94
N GLY A 32 3.87 23.14 -4.18
CA GLY A 32 4.83 22.81 -3.11
C GLY A 32 5.31 21.36 -3.03
N LEU A 33 4.86 20.48 -3.94
CA LEU A 33 5.35 19.10 -4.09
C LEU A 33 5.46 18.34 -2.76
N HIS A 34 4.38 18.33 -1.98
CA HIS A 34 4.35 17.63 -0.70
C HIS A 34 3.38 16.43 -0.76
N TRP A 35 3.73 15.34 -0.09
CA TRP A 35 2.90 14.14 -0.04
C TRP A 35 1.89 14.25 1.11
N MET A 36 0.59 14.26 0.78
CA MET A 36 -0.50 14.17 1.76
C MET A 36 -0.96 12.72 1.89
N GLU A 37 -0.89 12.15 3.10
CA GLU A 37 -1.46 10.82 3.36
C GLU A 37 -2.99 10.88 3.25
N LEU A 38 -3.55 10.03 2.39
CA LEU A 38 -5.00 9.89 2.21
C LEU A 38 -5.60 8.78 3.09
N GLY A 39 -4.76 7.83 3.52
CA GLY A 39 -5.14 6.81 4.48
C GLY A 39 -4.25 5.57 4.41
N GLN A 40 -4.56 4.59 5.27
CA GLN A 40 -3.88 3.31 5.35
C GLN A 40 -4.86 2.13 5.42
N ARG A 41 -4.42 0.97 4.94
CA ARG A 41 -5.12 -0.31 5.02
C ARG A 41 -4.13 -1.44 5.29
N GLN A 42 -4.64 -2.57 5.76
CA GLN A 42 -3.91 -3.83 5.77
C GLN A 42 -4.43 -4.72 4.66
N THR A 43 -3.54 -5.51 4.06
CA THR A 43 -3.92 -6.55 3.11
C THR A 43 -4.76 -7.63 3.79
N ASP A 44 -5.78 -8.12 3.10
CA ASP A 44 -6.61 -9.24 3.55
C ASP A 44 -5.90 -10.59 3.42
N GLU A 45 -6.60 -11.69 3.68
CA GLU A 45 -6.06 -13.07 3.58
C GLU A 45 -5.61 -13.45 2.16
N ASP A 46 -6.17 -12.79 1.13
CA ASP A 46 -5.74 -12.92 -0.28
C ASP A 46 -4.68 -11.88 -0.66
N GLY A 47 -4.09 -11.18 0.33
CA GLY A 47 -3.03 -10.20 0.10
C GLY A 47 -3.51 -8.91 -0.57
N ARG A 48 -4.81 -8.61 -0.59
CA ARG A 48 -5.39 -7.48 -1.35
C ARG A 48 -5.82 -6.33 -0.46
N CYS A 49 -5.87 -5.13 -1.05
CA CYS A 49 -6.64 -4.01 -0.51
C CYS A 49 -7.63 -3.50 -1.56
N LEU A 50 -8.93 -3.61 -1.27
CA LEU A 50 -10.02 -3.26 -2.18
C LEU A 50 -11.14 -2.46 -1.46
N PRO A 51 -11.49 -1.25 -1.92
CA PRO A 51 -10.63 -0.25 -2.58
C PRO A 51 -9.83 0.58 -1.56
N LEU A 52 -8.66 1.09 -1.98
CA LEU A 52 -7.82 1.95 -1.12
C LEU A 52 -8.42 3.36 -0.91
N LEU A 53 -9.29 3.80 -1.81
CA LEU A 53 -10.09 5.01 -1.70
C LEU A 53 -11.57 4.70 -1.96
N PRO A 54 -12.51 5.42 -1.33
CA PRO A 54 -13.92 5.32 -1.69
C PRO A 54 -14.16 5.60 -3.18
N ALA A 55 -15.17 4.95 -3.74
CA ALA A 55 -15.52 5.12 -5.15
C ALA A 55 -15.78 6.59 -5.48
N GLY A 56 -15.22 7.08 -6.60
CA GLY A 56 -15.36 8.47 -7.04
C GLY A 56 -14.44 9.47 -6.33
N GLN A 57 -13.58 9.03 -5.41
CA GLN A 57 -12.58 9.91 -4.76
C GLN A 57 -11.20 9.86 -5.41
N VAL A 58 -10.99 8.96 -6.38
CA VAL A 58 -9.76 8.98 -7.19
C VAL A 58 -9.82 10.17 -8.14
N LYS A 59 -8.91 11.12 -7.94
CA LYS A 59 -8.74 12.30 -8.79
C LYS A 59 -7.52 12.10 -9.70
N ALA A 60 -7.41 12.88 -10.76
CA ALA A 60 -6.17 12.91 -11.53
C ALA A 60 -5.04 13.49 -10.66
N GLY A 61 -3.85 12.90 -10.74
CA GLY A 61 -2.68 13.32 -9.98
C GLY A 61 -1.68 12.20 -9.77
N THR A 62 -0.60 12.52 -9.06
CA THR A 62 0.43 11.56 -8.70
C THR A 62 0.13 10.97 -7.32
N TYR A 63 0.13 9.65 -7.23
CA TYR A 63 -0.08 8.91 -5.99
C TYR A 63 1.17 8.15 -5.61
N LYS A 64 1.26 7.78 -4.34
CA LYS A 64 2.32 6.95 -3.79
C LYS A 64 1.74 5.88 -2.88
N LEU A 65 2.14 4.63 -3.09
CA LEU A 65 1.83 3.52 -2.20
C LEU A 65 3.07 3.17 -1.39
N ARG A 66 2.96 3.22 -0.07
CA ARG A 66 4.02 2.82 0.85
C ARG A 66 3.65 1.50 1.52
N PHE A 67 4.47 0.49 1.31
CA PHE A 67 4.35 -0.85 1.86
C PHE A 67 5.30 -0.99 3.06
N GLU A 68 4.77 -1.27 4.25
CA GLU A 68 5.57 -1.41 5.48
C GLU A 68 6.22 -2.79 5.57
N THR A 69 7.17 -3.07 4.66
CA THR A 69 7.78 -4.38 4.46
C THR A 69 8.56 -4.88 5.68
N ALA A 70 9.28 -4.01 6.38
CA ALA A 70 10.01 -4.44 7.58
C ALA A 70 9.07 -4.92 8.69
N ALA A 71 7.99 -4.18 8.96
CA ALA A 71 7.01 -4.57 9.96
C ALA A 71 6.35 -5.92 9.61
N TYR A 72 6.01 -6.13 8.33
CA TYR A 72 5.48 -7.41 7.85
C TYR A 72 6.44 -8.58 8.11
N TRP A 73 7.71 -8.45 7.68
CA TRP A 73 8.69 -9.53 7.87
C TRP A 73 9.03 -9.76 9.34
N GLN A 74 9.11 -8.70 10.14
CA GLN A 74 9.33 -8.79 11.58
C GLN A 74 8.20 -9.55 12.27
N GLY A 75 6.94 -9.34 11.86
CA GLY A 75 5.79 -10.11 12.34
C GLY A 75 5.88 -11.61 12.05
N LEU A 76 6.66 -11.99 11.03
CA LEU A 76 6.95 -13.38 10.67
C LEU A 76 8.26 -13.91 11.27
N GLY A 77 8.97 -13.11 12.07
CA GLY A 77 10.25 -13.50 12.68
C GLY A 77 11.47 -13.35 11.78
N TYR A 78 11.37 -12.59 10.68
CA TYR A 78 12.48 -12.33 9.75
C TYR A 78 12.88 -10.86 9.74
N ALA A 79 14.14 -10.59 9.42
CA ALA A 79 14.58 -9.24 9.08
C ALA A 79 14.21 -8.91 7.62
N SER A 80 13.91 -7.65 7.33
CA SER A 80 13.79 -7.16 5.97
C SER A 80 15.00 -6.30 5.60
N PHE A 81 15.51 -6.48 4.39
CA PHE A 81 16.52 -5.57 3.83
C PHE A 81 15.94 -4.19 3.51
N TYR A 82 14.66 -4.15 3.09
CA TYR A 82 13.96 -2.91 2.80
C TYR A 82 13.12 -2.48 4.02
N PRO A 83 13.39 -1.31 4.63
CA PRO A 83 12.61 -0.83 5.77
C PRO A 83 11.13 -0.62 5.38
N PHE A 84 10.91 -0.19 4.14
CA PHE A 84 9.63 -0.04 3.48
C PHE A 84 9.89 0.00 1.96
N VAL A 85 8.83 -0.09 1.15
CA VAL A 85 8.89 0.13 -0.30
C VAL A 85 7.87 1.21 -0.67
N GLU A 86 8.27 2.18 -1.50
CA GLU A 86 7.36 3.16 -2.08
C GLU A 86 7.28 2.95 -3.60
N VAL A 87 6.06 2.96 -4.14
CA VAL A 87 5.75 2.89 -5.57
C VAL A 87 4.96 4.13 -5.98
#